data_AF-A0A5C7YZW2-F1
#
_entry.id   AF-A0A5C7YZW2-F1
#
_cell.length_a   1.000
_cell.length_b   1.000
_cell.length_c   1.000
_cell.angle_alpha   90.00
_cell.angle_beta   90.00
_cell.angle_gamma   90.00
#
_symmetry.space_group_name_H-M   'P 1'
#
loop_
_entity.id
_entity.type
_entity.pdbx_description
1 polymer ?
#
loop_
_entity_poly.entity_id
_entity_poly.type
_entity_poly.pdbx_seq_one_letter_code
_entity_poly.pdbx_strand_id
1 'polypeptide(L)'
;MKISEIAHPLSTFIATVRVVTRNTTTTARTTITADTFMSAKAMLARIYGAENILSLTQLTNETVIDEQTKTLSPQELQVKSMSDRARQLTQQAKQIKARQSLQKAQQNLVKASQIPRTH
;
A
#
# COMPACT_ATOMS: atom_id res chain seq x y z
N MET A 1 -22.88 5.76 -37.15
CA MET A 1 -22.34 6.98 -36.50
C MET A 1 -22.04 6.67 -35.05
N LYS A 2 -20.81 6.91 -34.59
CA LYS A 2 -20.42 6.74 -33.18
C LYS A 2 -20.31 8.16 -32.61
N ILE A 3 -21.26 8.56 -31.78
CA ILE A 3 -21.23 9.86 -31.12
C ILE A 3 -20.43 9.63 -29.83
N SER A 4 -19.24 10.18 -29.76
CA SER A 4 -18.44 10.18 -28.53
C SER A 4 -18.87 11.40 -27.70
N GLU A 5 -19.66 11.16 -26.66
CA GLU A 5 -20.00 12.17 -25.67
C GLU A 5 -18.75 12.48 -24.84
N ILE A 6 -18.18 13.68 -25.04
CA ILE A 6 -17.11 14.19 -24.17
C ILE A 6 -17.78 14.74 -22.92
N ALA A 7 -18.18 13.84 -22.02
CA ALA A 7 -18.55 14.23 -20.67
C ALA A 7 -17.26 14.63 -19.93
N HIS A 8 -17.15 15.89 -19.53
CA HIS A 8 -16.14 16.30 -18.55
C HIS A 8 -16.76 16.10 -17.16
N PRO A 9 -16.49 14.99 -16.46
CA PRO A 9 -17.08 14.79 -15.14
C PRO A 9 -16.57 15.88 -14.19
N LEU A 10 -17.48 16.42 -13.38
CA LEU A 10 -17.11 17.36 -12.32
C LEU A 10 -16.08 16.73 -11.40
N SER A 11 -15.01 17.47 -11.13
CA SER A 11 -13.99 17.05 -10.19
C SER A 11 -14.38 17.46 -8.77
N THR A 12 -14.20 16.55 -7.83
CA THR A 12 -14.38 16.85 -6.41
C THR A 12 -13.09 17.40 -5.84
N PHE A 13 -13.15 18.48 -5.08
CA PHE A 13 -12.04 19.07 -4.36
C PHE A 13 -12.33 19.06 -2.87
N ILE A 14 -11.30 18.80 -2.06
CA ILE A 14 -11.33 18.91 -0.61
C ILE A 14 -10.63 20.21 -0.23
N ALA A 15 -11.28 21.01 0.59
CA ALA A 15 -10.71 22.26 1.10
C ALA A 15 -10.71 22.28 2.62
N THR A 16 -9.65 22.85 3.20
CA THR A 16 -9.63 23.24 4.61
C THR A 16 -9.83 24.74 4.68
N VAL A 17 -10.91 25.17 5.33
CA VAL A 17 -11.31 26.57 5.41
C VAL A 17 -11.42 27.03 6.86
N ARG A 18 -11.13 28.30 7.10
CA ARG A 18 -11.36 28.98 8.37
C ARG A 18 -12.77 29.56 8.34
N VAL A 19 -13.64 29.06 9.21
CA VAL A 19 -14.99 29.57 9.41
C VAL A 19 -14.95 30.53 10.59
N VAL A 20 -15.12 31.82 10.30
CA VAL A 20 -15.22 32.87 11.32
C VAL A 20 -16.70 33.11 11.61
N THR A 21 -17.12 32.82 12.83
CA THR A 21 -18.44 33.19 13.35
C THR A 21 -18.30 34.40 14.28
N ARG A 22 -19.42 34.95 14.77
CA ARG A 22 -19.40 36.17 15.60
C ARG A 22 -18.51 36.08 16.84
N ASN A 23 -18.38 34.88 17.43
CA ASN A 23 -17.70 34.70 18.70
C ASN A 23 -16.55 33.67 18.65
N THR A 24 -16.44 32.90 17.57
CA THR A 24 -15.44 31.82 17.46
C THR A 24 -14.93 31.68 16.04
N THR A 25 -13.68 31.25 15.93
CA THR A 25 -13.07 30.85 14.67
C THR A 25 -12.81 29.35 14.73
N THR A 26 -13.23 28.62 13.70
CA THR A 26 -13.04 27.16 13.64
C THR A 26 -12.55 26.78 12.25
N THR A 27 -11.60 25.85 12.19
CA THR A 27 -11.17 25.26 10.92
C THR A 27 -12.06 24.08 10.57
N ALA A 28 -12.66 24.09 9.39
CA ALA A 28 -13.51 23.02 8.89
C ALA A 28 -12.96 22.47 7.58
N ARG A 29 -13.15 21.17 7.37
CA ARG A 29 -12.87 20.52 6.08
C ARG A 29 -14.19 20.38 5.32
N THR A 30 -14.19 20.78 4.05
CA THR A 30 -15.37 20.77 3.19
C THR A 30 -15.03 20.21 1.82
N THR A 31 -16.05 19.80 1.07
CA THR A 31 -15.93 19.32 -0.30
C THR A 31 -16.66 20.26 -1.26
N ILE A 32 -16.12 20.41 -2.46
CA ILE A 32 -16.74 21.19 -3.54
C ILE A 32 -16.53 20.51 -4.88
N THR A 33 -17.58 20.45 -5.70
CA THR A 33 -17.52 19.92 -7.06
C THR A 33 -17.36 21.07 -8.05
N ALA A 34 -16.40 20.97 -8.96
CA ALA A 34 -16.11 22.01 -9.93
C ALA A 34 -15.40 21.46 -11.18
N ASP A 35 -15.47 22.20 -12.30
CA ASP A 35 -14.78 21.82 -13.54
C ASP A 35 -13.26 21.93 -13.42
N THR A 36 -12.77 22.92 -12.67
CA THR A 36 -11.34 23.20 -12.54
C THR A 36 -10.99 23.59 -11.12
N PHE A 37 -9.70 23.48 -10.78
CA PHE A 37 -9.18 23.98 -9.50
C PHE A 37 -9.47 25.48 -9.31
N MET A 38 -9.39 26.27 -10.38
CA MET A 38 -9.61 27.71 -10.30
C MET A 38 -11.08 28.05 -10.04
N SER A 39 -12.02 27.33 -10.65
CA SER A 39 -13.45 27.51 -10.35
C SER A 39 -13.78 27.07 -8.93
N ALA A 40 -13.21 25.95 -8.45
CA ALA A 40 -13.33 25.54 -7.05
C ALA A 40 -12.80 26.61 -6.07
N LYS A 41 -11.61 27.15 -6.33
CA LYS A 41 -11.02 28.23 -5.52
C LYS A 41 -11.87 29.49 -5.53
N ALA A 42 -12.38 29.90 -6.68
CA ALA A 42 -13.23 31.08 -6.82
C ALA A 42 -14.54 30.93 -6.03
N MET A 43 -15.18 29.75 -6.11
CA MET A 43 -16.38 29.46 -5.33
C MET A 43 -16.11 29.48 -3.82
N LEU A 44 -15.02 28.84 -3.37
CA LEU A 44 -14.64 28.85 -1.96
C LEU A 44 -14.30 30.26 -1.47
N ALA A 45 -13.63 31.07 -2.29
CA ALA A 45 -13.30 32.45 -1.96
C ALA A 45 -14.56 33.32 -1.86
N ARG A 46 -15.59 33.03 -2.67
CA ARG A 46 -16.88 33.72 -2.59
C ARG A 46 -17.67 33.38 -1.32
N ILE A 47 -17.56 32.15 -0.84
CA ILE A 47 -18.30 31.64 0.34
C ILE A 47 -17.57 31.99 1.64
N TYR A 48 -16.27 31.69 1.72
CA TYR A 48 -15.48 31.80 2.95
C TYR A 48 -14.55 33.03 2.96
N GLY A 49 -14.26 33.63 1.81
CA GLY A 49 -13.21 34.65 1.66
C GLY A 49 -11.88 34.05 1.21
N ALA A 50 -11.13 34.76 0.37
CA ALA A 50 -9.86 34.26 -0.18
C ALA A 50 -8.81 33.95 0.90
N GLU A 51 -8.74 34.81 1.93
CA GLU A 51 -7.83 34.67 3.08
C GLU A 51 -8.17 33.50 4.01
N ASN A 52 -9.39 32.98 3.91
CA ASN A 52 -9.89 31.92 4.78
C ASN A 52 -9.73 30.52 4.18
N ILE A 53 -9.11 30.39 3.00
CA ILE A 53 -8.82 29.09 2.38
C ILE A 53 -7.39 28.68 2.79
N LEU A 54 -7.26 27.66 3.65
CA LEU A 54 -5.95 27.17 4.08
C LEU A 54 -5.36 26.15 3.10
N SER A 55 -6.21 25.29 2.53
CA SER A 55 -5.79 24.30 1.54
C SER A 55 -6.92 23.97 0.58
N LEU A 56 -6.55 23.59 -0.64
CA LEU A 56 -7.43 23.07 -1.67
C LEU A 56 -6.69 21.94 -2.40
N THR A 57 -7.26 20.74 -2.42
CA THR A 57 -6.70 19.57 -3.10
C THR A 57 -7.78 18.89 -3.93
N GLN A 58 -7.43 18.39 -5.12
CA GLN A 58 -8.35 17.61 -5.94
C GLN A 58 -8.43 16.19 -5.37
N LEU A 59 -9.66 15.71 -5.15
CA LEU A 59 -9.92 14.32 -4.81
C LEU A 59 -9.95 13.53 -6.11
N THR A 60 -8.78 13.03 -6.51
CA THR A 60 -8.68 12.02 -7.57
C THR A 60 -9.17 10.69 -7.01
N ASN A 61 -10.18 10.09 -7.63
CA ASN A 61 -10.73 8.77 -7.25
C ASN A 61 -9.71 7.61 -7.31
N GLU A 62 -8.43 7.88 -7.59
CA GLU A 62 -7.33 6.92 -7.52
C GLU A 62 -6.88 6.62 -6.08
N THR A 63 -7.43 7.31 -5.07
CA THR A 63 -7.07 7.13 -3.65
C THR A 63 -8.21 6.58 -2.79
N VAL A 64 -8.93 5.56 -3.28
CA VAL A 64 -9.60 4.59 -2.38
C VAL A 64 -8.65 3.42 -2.03
N ILE A 65 -7.39 3.46 -2.52
CA ILE A 65 -6.33 2.50 -2.17
C ILE A 65 -5.23 3.21 -1.37
N ASP A 66 -5.58 4.13 -0.47
CA ASP A 66 -4.62 4.54 0.56
C ASP A 66 -5.27 4.93 1.90
N GLU A 67 -6.27 4.16 2.33
CA GLU A 67 -6.41 3.88 3.76
C GLU A 67 -5.28 2.93 4.18
N GLN A 68 -4.08 3.51 4.31
CA GLN A 68 -2.88 2.94 4.91
C GLN A 68 -3.02 2.71 6.43
N THR A 69 -4.24 2.40 6.88
CA THR A 69 -4.55 1.82 8.19
C THR A 69 -5.64 0.77 8.06
N LYS A 70 -5.64 -0.03 6.99
CA LYS A 70 -6.21 -1.38 7.10
C LYS A 70 -5.27 -2.20 7.97
N THR A 71 -5.43 -2.04 9.28
CA THR A 71 -4.91 -2.99 10.26
C THR A 71 -5.40 -4.36 9.81
N LEU A 72 -4.48 -5.17 9.26
CA LEU A 72 -4.73 -6.58 8.99
C LEU A 72 -5.41 -7.13 10.25
N SER A 73 -6.54 -7.80 10.07
CA SER A 73 -7.24 -8.44 11.19
C SER A 73 -6.20 -9.26 11.99
N PRO A 74 -6.28 -9.35 13.34
CA PRO A 74 -5.36 -10.17 14.13
C PRO A 74 -5.15 -11.58 13.57
N GLN A 75 -6.16 -12.12 12.89
CA GLN A 75 -6.12 -13.41 12.22
C GLN A 75 -5.19 -13.44 11.00
N GLU A 76 -5.14 -12.39 10.18
CA GLU A 76 -4.29 -12.31 8.98
C GLU A 76 -2.82 -12.06 9.34
N LEU A 77 -2.57 -11.27 10.40
CA LEU A 77 -1.23 -11.13 11.00
C LEU A 77 -0.70 -12.47 11.54
N GLN A 78 -1.57 -13.29 12.14
CA GLN A 78 -1.20 -14.62 12.62
C GLN A 78 -0.87 -15.56 11.46
N VAL A 79 -1.66 -15.57 10.39
CA VAL A 79 -1.38 -16.38 9.19
C VAL A 79 -0.06 -15.97 8.54
N LYS A 80 0.20 -14.65 8.43
CA LYS A 80 1.46 -14.16 7.85
C LYS A 80 2.66 -14.56 8.70
N SER A 81 2.61 -14.37 10.01
CA SER A 81 3.71 -14.79 10.92
C SER A 81 3.95 -16.30 10.90
N MET A 82 2.89 -17.10 10.79
CA MET A 82 3.00 -18.56 10.63
C MET A 82 3.61 -18.94 9.27
N SER A 83 3.25 -18.23 8.20
CA SER A 83 3.81 -18.47 6.86
C SER A 83 5.31 -18.16 6.77
N ASP A 84 5.76 -17.08 7.42
CA ASP A 84 7.17 -16.71 7.45
C ASP A 84 8.00 -17.72 8.25
N ARG A 85 7.47 -18.19 9.38
CA ARG A 85 8.07 -19.29 10.16
C ARG A 85 8.16 -20.59 9.36
N ALA A 86 7.10 -20.94 8.60
CA ALA A 86 7.11 -22.14 7.76
C ALA A 86 8.15 -22.07 6.65
N ARG A 87 8.35 -20.90 6.02
CA ARG A 87 9.40 -20.68 5.01
C ARG A 87 10.79 -20.87 5.61
N GLN A 88 11.05 -20.30 6.78
CA GLN A 88 12.33 -20.46 7.47
C GLN A 88 12.63 -21.93 7.82
N LEU A 89 11.65 -22.64 8.39
CA LEU A 89 11.81 -24.06 8.73
C LEU A 89 12.05 -24.92 7.49
N THR A 90 11.34 -24.66 6.40
CA THR A 90 11.53 -25.39 5.14
C THR A 90 12.94 -25.16 4.58
N GLN A 91 13.46 -23.94 4.71
CA GLN A 91 14.80 -23.61 4.25
C GLN A 91 15.88 -24.29 5.10
N GLN A 92 15.70 -24.34 6.42
CA GLN A 92 16.59 -25.09 7.32
C GLN A 92 16.57 -26.60 7.02
N ALA A 93 15.39 -27.20 6.83
CA ALA A 93 15.25 -28.61 6.49
C ALA A 93 15.95 -28.95 5.17
N LYS A 94 15.84 -28.09 4.15
CA LYS A 94 16.56 -28.23 2.87
C LYS A 94 18.08 -28.22 3.07
N GLN A 95 18.60 -27.30 3.88
CA GLN A 95 20.04 -27.22 4.16
C GLN A 95 20.56 -28.45 4.91
N ILE A 96 19.82 -28.95 5.91
CA ILE A 96 20.19 -30.16 6.65
C ILE A 96 20.20 -31.37 5.73
N LYS A 97 19.16 -31.53 4.90
CA LYS A 97 19.08 -32.62 3.92
C LYS A 97 20.23 -32.58 2.92
N ALA A 98 20.58 -31.38 2.43
CA ALA A 98 21.73 -31.19 1.55
C ALA A 98 23.04 -31.61 2.23
N ARG A 99 23.28 -31.21 3.48
CA ARG A 99 24.46 -31.63 4.27
C ARG A 99 24.54 -33.14 4.45
N GLN A 100 23.44 -33.79 4.80
CA GLN A 100 23.38 -35.25 4.94
C GLN A 100 23.69 -35.95 3.62
N SER A 101 23.16 -35.45 2.50
CA SER A 101 23.44 -36.02 1.18
C SER A 101 24.91 -35.89 0.78
N LEU A 102 25.56 -34.76 1.11
CA LEU A 102 26.99 -34.56 0.86
C LEU A 102 27.85 -35.48 1.72
N GLN A 103 27.52 -35.66 3.01
CA GLN A 103 28.23 -36.60 3.89
C GLN A 103 28.12 -38.04 3.36
N LYS A 104 26.93 -38.46 2.93
CA LYS A 104 26.73 -39.79 2.34
C LYS A 104 27.51 -39.96 1.04
N ALA A 105 27.54 -38.94 0.19
CA ALA A 105 28.33 -38.96 -1.03
C ALA A 105 29.84 -39.05 -0.74
N GLN A 106 30.35 -38.30 0.23
CA GLN A 106 31.75 -38.38 0.67
C GLN A 106 32.10 -39.79 1.18
N GLN A 107 31.26 -40.39 2.02
CA GLN A 107 31.47 -41.77 2.49
C GLN A 107 31.48 -42.78 1.34
N ASN A 108 30.58 -42.62 0.36
CA ASN A 108 30.54 -43.49 -0.81
C ASN A 108 31.79 -43.32 -1.69
N LEU A 109 32.29 -42.09 -1.87
CA LEU A 109 33.55 -41.84 -2.59
C LEU A 109 34.73 -42.49 -1.87
N VAL A 110 34.82 -42.37 -0.54
CA VAL A 110 35.88 -43.01 0.25
C VAL A 110 35.81 -44.53 0.10
N LYS A 111 34.62 -45.14 0.24
CA LYS A 111 34.43 -46.59 0.05
C LYS A 111 34.76 -47.04 -1.38
N ALA A 112 34.40 -46.27 -2.40
CA ALA A 112 34.72 -46.59 -3.80
C ALA A 112 36.21 -46.40 -4.11
N SER A 113 36.88 -45.45 -3.44
CA SER A 113 38.32 -45.22 -3.58
C SER A 113 39.17 -46.27 -2.84
N GLN A 114 38.57 -47.02 -1.91
CA GLN A 114 39.17 -48.23 -1.37
C GLN A 114 39.07 -49.34 -2.42
N ILE A 115 40.03 -49.35 -3.34
CA ILE A 115 40.28 -50.45 -4.27
C ILE A 115 40.31 -51.75 -3.46
N PRO A 116 39.47 -52.75 -3.75
CA PRO A 116 39.60 -54.05 -3.11
C PRO A 116 40.95 -54.61 -3.54
N ARG A 117 41.89 -54.69 -2.59
CA ARG A 117 43.12 -55.46 -2.78
C ARG A 117 42.71 -56.93 -2.87
N THR A 118 42.45 -57.38 -4.10
CA THR A 118 42.33 -58.79 -4.44
C THR A 118 43.69 -59.43 -4.21
N HIS A 119 43.77 -60.28 -3.20
CA HIS A 119 44.81 -61.30 -3.04
C HIS A 119 44.26 -62.63 -3.55
#